data_AF-A0A9P8TVG4-F1
#
_entry.id   AF-A0A9P8TVG4-F1
#
_cell.length_a   1.000
_cell.length_b   1.000
_cell.length_c   1.000
_cell.angle_alpha   90.00
_cell.angle_beta   90.00
_cell.angle_gamma   90.00
#
_symmetry.space_group_name_H-M   'P 1'
#
loop_
_entity.id
_entity.type
_entity.pdbx_description
1 polymer ?
#
loop_
_entity_poly.entity_id
_entity_poly.type
_entity_poly.pdbx_seq_one_letter_code
_entity_poly.pdbx_strand_id
1 'polypeptide(L)'
;MTSQSSSQGVINFSRQPLLEPEERARAKRKFYRLVNRFQYIRHGVEKYNRPLLIRYTYEYTLSDESRDFFLQAFFQYLALSMTDDGDLHLSDEELVEELGSAFSNFSDYLLDNFFLPLKASTKKTLQPSPVFLSASLDAQGRDRLFLGTLDRVAALRGDCLLRDRHRCVVSRKFDSNEAVSRGRRDGDDARDDDGDAFLEGLDNYAQLEVAHILPYSLTETKRGSSGLSSSKRAALVILNMFDYGVLDLINGHDIDRPRNAMSLTSSLHKLFGDFELYFTPVDAPGAQPHTYRIDSFLPQFIIQDGFPVTRTLYSTDSCTIEPPSSRLLAIHSAIAHVLHLSKAGEYIDKLLRDFSRKSVRADGSTELDRFIKLRLGGWNFHTINQQ
;
A
#
# COMPACT_ATOMS: atom_id res chain seq x y z
N MET A 1 32.66 -21.74 -20.28
CA MET A 1 31.37 -21.91 -20.98
C MET A 1 30.51 -22.75 -20.05
N THR A 2 29.41 -22.30 -19.44
CA THR A 2 28.44 -21.23 -19.72
C THR A 2 27.91 -20.73 -18.38
N SER A 3 28.02 -19.43 -18.10
CA SER A 3 27.34 -18.79 -16.96
C SER A 3 25.87 -18.59 -17.32
N GLN A 4 24.96 -19.29 -16.64
CA GLN A 4 23.54 -18.98 -16.66
C GLN A 4 23.33 -17.62 -15.97
N SER A 5 23.16 -16.58 -16.77
CA SER A 5 22.67 -15.28 -16.30
C SER A 5 21.17 -15.38 -16.07
N SER A 6 20.76 -15.48 -14.81
CA SER A 6 19.37 -15.34 -14.35
C SER A 6 18.86 -13.93 -14.71
N SER A 7 18.29 -13.80 -15.89
CA SER A 7 17.72 -12.55 -16.37
C SER A 7 16.35 -12.40 -15.75
N GLN A 8 16.26 -11.77 -14.57
CA GLN A 8 15.00 -11.19 -14.08
C GLN A 8 14.64 -10.00 -14.99
N GLY A 9 14.16 -10.32 -16.19
CA GLY A 9 13.54 -9.33 -17.07
C GLY A 9 12.30 -8.77 -16.38
N VAL A 10 12.13 -7.45 -16.44
CA VAL A 10 10.85 -6.82 -16.09
C VAL A 10 9.80 -7.46 -16.99
N ILE A 11 8.89 -8.24 -16.43
CA ILE A 11 7.82 -8.85 -17.21
C ILE A 11 6.98 -7.70 -17.75
N ASN A 12 6.97 -7.58 -19.07
CA ASN A 12 6.23 -6.54 -19.74
C ASN A 12 4.78 -6.96 -19.88
N PHE A 13 3.98 -6.69 -18.86
CA PHE A 13 2.52 -6.85 -18.90
C PHE A 13 1.89 -5.68 -19.69
N SER A 14 2.29 -5.51 -20.95
CA SER A 14 1.70 -4.51 -21.85
C SER A 14 0.18 -4.73 -21.98
N ARG A 15 -0.56 -3.68 -22.37
CA ARG A 15 -2.01 -3.72 -22.66
C ARG A 15 -2.32 -4.86 -23.63
N GLN A 16 -2.70 -6.01 -23.11
CA GLN A 16 -3.34 -7.06 -23.88
C GLN A 16 -4.82 -6.72 -24.05
N PRO A 17 -5.47 -7.17 -25.13
CA PRO A 17 -6.91 -7.01 -25.27
C PRO A 17 -7.63 -7.62 -24.06
N LEU A 18 -8.77 -7.02 -23.69
CA LEU A 18 -9.65 -7.59 -22.66
C LEU A 18 -10.09 -8.99 -23.08
N LEU A 19 -10.26 -9.88 -22.10
CA LEU A 19 -10.69 -11.24 -22.39
C LEU A 19 -12.18 -11.24 -22.71
N GLU A 20 -12.57 -12.02 -23.72
CA GLU A 20 -13.98 -12.28 -23.94
C GLU A 20 -14.58 -13.04 -22.75
N PRO A 21 -15.88 -12.88 -22.42
CA PRO A 21 -16.48 -13.46 -21.22
C PRO A 21 -16.25 -14.98 -21.07
N GLU A 22 -16.26 -15.72 -22.19
CA GLU A 22 -15.98 -17.15 -22.18
C GLU A 22 -14.50 -17.48 -21.89
N GLU A 23 -13.58 -16.70 -22.45
CA GLU A 23 -12.14 -16.85 -22.21
C GLU A 23 -11.82 -16.55 -20.76
N ARG A 24 -12.39 -15.47 -20.21
CA ARG A 24 -12.30 -15.11 -18.78
C ARG A 24 -12.79 -16.27 -17.90
N ALA A 25 -13.93 -16.85 -18.22
CA ALA A 25 -14.49 -17.97 -17.46
C ALA A 25 -13.60 -19.22 -17.51
N ARG A 26 -13.03 -19.55 -18.68
CA ARG A 26 -12.07 -20.66 -18.85
C ARG A 26 -10.79 -20.42 -18.04
N ALA A 27 -10.17 -19.26 -18.22
CA ALA A 27 -8.95 -18.84 -17.51
C ALA A 27 -9.16 -18.85 -15.99
N LYS A 28 -10.28 -18.32 -15.50
CA LYS A 28 -10.66 -18.34 -14.08
C LYS A 28 -10.76 -19.76 -13.53
N ARG A 29 -11.44 -20.67 -14.24
CA ARG A 29 -11.54 -22.08 -13.81
C ARG A 29 -10.16 -22.73 -13.74
N LYS A 30 -9.32 -22.54 -14.75
CA LYS A 30 -7.96 -23.09 -14.81
C LYS A 30 -7.07 -22.53 -13.67
N PHE A 31 -7.17 -21.22 -13.42
CA PHE A 31 -6.50 -20.56 -12.30
C PHE A 31 -6.85 -21.18 -10.95
N TYR A 32 -8.14 -21.35 -10.64
CA TYR A 32 -8.56 -21.96 -9.37
C TYR A 32 -8.14 -23.43 -9.24
N ARG A 33 -8.13 -24.21 -10.33
CA ARG A 33 -7.59 -25.58 -10.31
C ARG A 33 -6.13 -25.59 -9.89
N LEU A 34 -5.30 -24.71 -10.46
CA LEU A 34 -3.87 -24.58 -10.11
C LEU A 34 -3.66 -24.14 -8.66
N VAL A 35 -4.35 -23.08 -8.23
CA VAL A 35 -4.27 -22.59 -6.85
C VAL A 35 -4.65 -23.68 -5.85
N ASN A 36 -5.76 -24.38 -6.07
CA ASN A 36 -6.23 -25.45 -5.17
C ASN A 36 -5.26 -26.64 -5.14
N ARG A 37 -4.66 -27.00 -6.29
CA ARG A 37 -3.64 -28.07 -6.38
C ARG A 37 -2.43 -27.74 -5.52
N PHE A 38 -1.84 -26.55 -5.68
CA PHE A 38 -0.65 -26.16 -4.93
C PHE A 38 -0.94 -25.80 -3.47
N GLN A 39 -2.19 -25.47 -3.14
CA GLN A 39 -2.61 -25.35 -1.74
C GLN A 39 -2.58 -26.71 -1.02
N TYR A 40 -2.92 -27.80 -1.70
CA TYR A 40 -2.92 -29.16 -1.14
C TYR A 40 -1.51 -29.77 -1.03
N ILE A 41 -0.64 -29.53 -2.01
CA ILE A 41 0.71 -30.13 -2.10
C ILE A 41 1.69 -29.55 -1.07
N ARG A 42 1.33 -28.51 -0.31
CA ARG A 42 2.22 -27.81 0.64
C ARG A 42 3.15 -28.74 1.42
N HIS A 43 4.44 -28.66 1.08
CA HIS A 43 5.53 -29.34 1.78
C HIS A 43 6.31 -28.32 2.64
N GLY A 44 6.41 -28.57 3.93
CA GLY A 44 7.31 -27.85 4.85
C GLY A 44 6.78 -26.56 5.48
N VAL A 45 7.67 -25.90 6.23
CA VAL A 45 7.39 -24.64 6.94
C VAL A 45 7.52 -23.47 5.96
N GLU A 46 6.46 -23.16 5.22
CA GLU A 46 6.45 -22.00 4.34
C GLU A 46 6.51 -20.68 5.12
N LYS A 47 7.30 -19.72 4.62
CA LYS A 47 7.51 -18.39 5.21
C LYS A 47 6.20 -17.57 5.31
N TYR A 48 5.34 -17.70 4.30
CA TYR A 48 4.00 -17.14 4.17
C TYR A 48 3.20 -18.04 3.20
N ASN A 49 1.90 -17.82 3.03
CA ASN A 49 1.07 -18.66 2.17
C ASN A 49 1.06 -18.21 0.71
N ARG A 50 1.93 -18.82 -0.10
CA ARG A 50 2.09 -18.51 -1.53
C ARG A 50 0.81 -18.73 -2.36
N PRO A 51 0.13 -19.90 -2.28
CA PRO A 51 -1.15 -20.07 -2.97
C PRO A 51 -2.19 -19.03 -2.58
N LEU A 52 -2.31 -18.69 -1.29
CA LEU A 52 -3.25 -17.67 -0.85
C LEU A 52 -2.83 -16.26 -1.25
N LEU A 53 -1.53 -15.94 -1.30
CA LEU A 53 -1.06 -14.63 -1.80
C LEU A 53 -1.52 -14.44 -3.26
N ILE A 54 -1.26 -15.43 -4.11
CA ILE A 54 -1.69 -15.41 -5.51
C ILE A 54 -3.21 -15.34 -5.63
N ARG A 55 -3.93 -16.21 -4.91
CA ARG A 55 -5.40 -16.28 -4.91
C ARG A 55 -6.02 -14.95 -4.53
N TYR A 56 -5.61 -14.38 -3.40
CA TYR A 56 -6.21 -13.15 -2.91
C TYR A 56 -5.77 -11.94 -3.74
N THR A 57 -4.57 -11.95 -4.34
CA THR A 57 -4.20 -10.89 -5.31
C THR A 57 -5.17 -10.86 -6.48
N TYR A 58 -5.64 -12.02 -6.96
CA TYR A 58 -6.73 -12.11 -7.96
C TYR A 58 -8.09 -11.70 -7.40
N GLU A 59 -8.50 -12.26 -6.26
CA GLU A 59 -9.86 -12.06 -5.72
C GLU A 59 -10.14 -10.61 -5.28
N TYR A 60 -9.12 -9.91 -4.79
CA TYR A 60 -9.22 -8.51 -4.34
C TYR A 60 -8.91 -7.47 -5.43
N THR A 61 -8.82 -7.88 -6.69
CA THR A 61 -8.86 -6.92 -7.82
C THR A 61 -10.24 -6.24 -7.89
N LEU A 62 -10.27 -4.96 -8.27
CA LEU A 62 -11.46 -4.12 -8.15
C LEU A 62 -12.44 -4.22 -9.34
N SER A 63 -11.95 -4.55 -10.53
CA SER A 63 -12.75 -4.62 -11.75
C SER A 63 -12.49 -5.89 -12.55
N ASP A 64 -13.37 -6.20 -13.51
CA ASP A 64 -13.18 -7.33 -14.41
C ASP A 64 -11.98 -7.15 -15.35
N GLU A 65 -11.71 -5.91 -15.76
CA GLU A 65 -10.51 -5.55 -16.54
C GLU A 65 -9.22 -5.83 -15.75
N SER A 66 -9.23 -5.50 -14.45
CA SER A 66 -8.14 -5.81 -13.53
C SER A 66 -7.95 -7.32 -13.35
N ARG A 67 -9.04 -8.08 -13.26
CA ARG A 67 -9.01 -9.56 -13.21
C ARG A 67 -8.40 -10.17 -14.46
N ASP A 68 -8.76 -9.66 -15.63
CA ASP A 68 -8.23 -10.12 -16.91
C ASP A 68 -6.73 -9.87 -16.98
N PHE A 69 -6.30 -8.66 -16.61
CA PHE A 69 -4.90 -8.29 -16.59
C PHE A 69 -4.07 -9.16 -15.64
N PHE A 70 -4.62 -9.48 -14.46
CA PHE A 70 -3.99 -10.43 -13.54
C PHE A 70 -3.88 -11.84 -14.14
N LEU A 71 -4.96 -12.37 -14.74
CA LEU A 71 -4.96 -13.71 -15.32
C LEU A 71 -3.94 -13.81 -16.45
N GLN A 72 -3.92 -12.83 -17.35
CA GLN A 72 -2.94 -12.72 -18.43
C GLN A 72 -1.51 -12.73 -17.88
N ALA A 73 -1.24 -11.92 -16.86
CA ALA A 73 0.05 -11.85 -16.19
C ALA A 73 0.47 -13.19 -15.57
N PHE A 74 -0.46 -13.85 -14.86
CA PHE A 74 -0.24 -15.13 -14.22
C PHE A 74 0.09 -16.23 -15.24
N PHE A 75 -0.74 -16.40 -16.26
CA PHE A 75 -0.53 -17.44 -17.27
C PHE A 75 0.70 -17.17 -18.14
N GLN A 76 1.00 -15.90 -18.44
CA GLN A 76 2.25 -15.53 -19.12
C GLN A 76 3.48 -15.87 -18.28
N TYR A 77 3.45 -15.62 -16.96
CA TYR A 77 4.57 -15.96 -16.07
C TYR A 77 4.82 -17.47 -16.04
N LEU A 78 3.74 -18.26 -15.94
CA LEU A 78 3.80 -19.72 -15.88
C LEU A 78 4.08 -20.37 -17.25
N ALA A 79 4.21 -19.58 -18.32
CA ALA A 79 4.33 -20.06 -19.70
C ALA A 79 3.20 -21.03 -20.10
N LEU A 80 1.99 -20.78 -19.61
CA LEU A 80 0.80 -21.60 -19.86
C LEU A 80 -0.18 -20.88 -20.80
N SER A 81 -0.83 -21.65 -21.67
CA SER A 81 -1.96 -21.17 -22.46
C SER A 81 -3.18 -20.95 -21.57
N MET A 82 -3.83 -19.79 -21.72
CA MET A 82 -5.08 -19.45 -21.02
C MET A 82 -6.30 -20.20 -21.58
N THR A 83 -6.28 -20.46 -22.89
CA THR A 83 -7.44 -20.90 -23.68
C THR A 83 -7.41 -22.39 -24.01
N ASP A 84 -6.25 -23.04 -23.93
CA ASP A 84 -6.18 -24.48 -24.13
C ASP A 84 -6.83 -25.22 -22.95
N ASP A 85 -7.90 -25.94 -23.30
CA ASP A 85 -8.63 -26.89 -22.46
C ASP A 85 -7.92 -28.25 -22.36
N GLY A 86 -6.73 -28.38 -22.96
CA GLY A 86 -5.88 -29.54 -22.73
C GLY A 86 -5.76 -29.75 -21.22
N ASP A 87 -6.26 -30.90 -20.74
CA ASP A 87 -6.19 -31.24 -19.34
C ASP A 87 -4.73 -31.09 -18.92
N LEU A 88 -4.46 -30.13 -18.04
CA LEU A 88 -3.18 -30.07 -17.36
C LEU A 88 -3.05 -31.43 -16.70
N HIS A 89 -2.23 -32.31 -17.26
CA HIS A 89 -2.00 -33.64 -16.74
C HIS A 89 -1.17 -33.50 -15.45
N LEU A 90 -1.82 -33.02 -14.39
CA LEU A 90 -1.28 -32.85 -13.04
C LEU A 90 -0.98 -34.20 -12.36
N SER A 91 -1.02 -35.29 -13.13
CA SER A 91 -0.58 -36.64 -12.82
C SER A 91 0.90 -36.88 -13.13
N ASP A 92 1.51 -36.06 -13.99
CA ASP A 92 2.95 -36.10 -14.26
C ASP A 92 3.69 -35.38 -13.13
N GLU A 93 4.54 -36.10 -12.40
CA GLU A 93 5.26 -35.58 -11.24
C GLU A 93 6.31 -34.53 -11.61
N GLU A 94 7.02 -34.69 -12.74
CA GLU A 94 8.06 -33.76 -13.20
C GLU A 94 7.43 -32.42 -13.62
N LEU A 95 6.34 -32.50 -14.40
CA LEU A 95 5.57 -31.32 -14.77
C LEU A 95 5.01 -30.57 -13.55
N VAL A 96 4.53 -31.31 -12.55
CA VAL A 96 3.99 -30.73 -11.30
C VAL A 96 5.08 -30.03 -10.50
N GLU A 97 6.29 -30.58 -10.46
CA GLU A 97 7.44 -29.96 -9.78
C GLU A 97 7.88 -28.67 -10.48
N GLU A 98 8.06 -28.69 -11.81
CA GLU A 98 8.41 -27.51 -12.60
C GLU A 98 7.35 -26.40 -12.45
N LEU A 99 6.08 -26.77 -12.58
CA LEU A 99 4.96 -25.85 -12.44
C LEU A 99 4.85 -25.31 -11.01
N GLY A 100 5.13 -26.14 -10.00
CA GLY A 100 5.16 -25.74 -8.60
C GLY A 100 6.27 -24.73 -8.29
N SER A 101 7.43 -24.91 -8.93
CA SER A 101 8.54 -23.95 -8.87
C SER A 101 8.15 -22.62 -9.52
N ALA A 102 7.61 -22.64 -10.74
CA ALA A 102 7.12 -21.44 -11.43
C ALA A 102 6.03 -20.70 -10.64
N PHE A 103 5.07 -21.43 -10.08
CA PHE A 103 4.01 -20.90 -9.24
C PHE A 103 4.56 -20.23 -7.97
N SER A 104 5.53 -20.88 -7.30
CA SER A 104 6.19 -20.33 -6.12
C SER A 104 7.00 -19.07 -6.45
N ASN A 105 7.69 -19.07 -7.58
CA ASN A 105 8.46 -17.94 -8.08
C ASN A 105 7.56 -16.74 -8.45
N PHE A 106 6.36 -16.98 -8.99
CA PHE A 106 5.39 -15.91 -9.22
C PHE A 106 4.94 -15.26 -7.92
N SER A 107 4.64 -16.05 -6.89
CA SER A 107 4.31 -15.53 -5.56
C SER A 107 5.46 -14.70 -4.97
N ASP A 108 6.69 -15.21 -5.03
CA ASP A 108 7.86 -14.48 -4.54
C ASP A 108 8.15 -13.22 -5.37
N TYR A 109 7.85 -13.23 -6.67
CA TYR A 109 7.91 -12.06 -7.53
C TYR A 109 6.92 -10.96 -7.08
N LEU A 110 5.66 -11.32 -6.82
CA LEU A 110 4.66 -10.38 -6.29
C LEU A 110 5.09 -9.82 -4.94
N LEU A 111 5.57 -10.68 -4.04
CA LEU A 111 6.03 -10.28 -2.72
C LEU A 111 7.20 -9.28 -2.83
N ASP A 112 8.25 -9.64 -3.56
CA ASP A 112 9.51 -8.91 -3.58
C ASP A 112 9.42 -7.61 -4.39
N ASN A 113 8.57 -7.55 -5.42
CA ASN A 113 8.44 -6.39 -6.29
C ASN A 113 7.29 -5.46 -5.92
N PHE A 114 6.34 -5.88 -5.09
CA PHE A 114 5.19 -5.05 -4.74
C PHE A 114 4.92 -5.01 -3.23
N PHE A 115 4.53 -6.12 -2.61
CA PHE A 115 4.04 -6.12 -1.22
C PHE A 115 5.10 -5.69 -0.20
N LEU A 116 6.30 -6.27 -0.29
CA LEU A 116 7.43 -5.96 0.58
C LEU A 116 7.86 -4.49 0.44
N PRO A 117 8.20 -3.96 -0.76
CA PRO A 117 8.60 -2.56 -0.89
C PRO A 117 7.51 -1.57 -0.49
N LEU A 118 6.24 -1.88 -0.77
CA LEU A 118 5.11 -1.01 -0.42
C LEU A 118 4.98 -0.88 1.11
N LYS A 119 4.87 -2.01 1.83
CA LYS A 119 4.77 -2.03 3.30
C LYS A 119 6.05 -1.50 3.99
N ALA A 120 7.22 -1.63 3.36
CA ALA A 120 8.45 -1.04 3.88
C ALA A 120 8.49 0.50 3.75
N SER A 121 7.79 1.07 2.75
CA SER A 121 7.87 2.50 2.41
C SER A 121 6.80 3.38 3.05
N THR A 122 5.65 2.80 3.39
CA THR A 122 4.55 3.52 4.07
C THR A 122 4.95 4.10 5.44
N LYS A 123 6.03 3.58 6.04
CA LYS A 123 6.59 4.07 7.32
C LYS A 123 7.30 5.43 7.22
N LYS A 124 7.41 6.03 6.03
CA LYS A 124 8.22 7.23 5.78
C LYS A 124 7.45 8.37 5.10
N THR A 125 6.16 8.55 5.36
CA THR A 125 5.49 9.78 4.90
C THR A 125 6.22 10.97 5.53
N LEU A 126 6.94 11.74 4.71
CA LEU A 126 7.69 12.91 5.15
C LEU A 126 6.70 13.85 5.83
N GLN A 127 6.82 14.02 7.14
CA GLN A 127 6.10 15.07 7.84
C GLN A 127 7.00 16.32 7.80
N PRO A 128 6.72 17.33 6.95
CA PRO A 128 7.42 18.59 7.03
C PRO A 128 7.00 19.26 8.33
N SER A 129 7.74 18.99 9.42
CA SER A 129 7.64 19.82 10.61
C SER A 129 8.36 21.15 10.34
N PRO A 130 8.00 22.24 11.02
CA PRO A 130 8.73 23.50 10.94
C PRO A 130 10.24 23.33 11.23
N VAL A 131 10.59 22.39 12.11
CA VAL A 131 11.97 22.01 12.45
C VAL A 131 12.67 21.26 11.29
N PHE A 132 11.95 20.43 10.54
CA PHE A 132 12.49 19.73 9.38
C PHE A 132 12.74 20.69 8.21
N LEU A 133 11.89 21.71 8.06
CA LEU A 133 12.02 22.78 7.07
C LEU A 133 13.21 23.69 7.40
N SER A 134 13.39 24.12 8.66
CA SER A 134 14.54 24.94 9.07
C SER A 134 15.87 24.21 8.94
N ALA A 135 15.96 22.96 9.41
CA ALA A 135 17.18 22.14 9.29
C ALA A 135 17.57 21.83 7.83
N SER A 136 16.61 21.88 6.90
CA SER A 136 16.85 21.66 5.47
C SER A 136 17.30 22.92 4.73
N LEU A 137 16.92 24.11 5.21
CA LEU A 137 17.29 25.41 4.67
C LEU A 137 18.73 25.81 5.06
N ASP A 138 19.19 25.40 6.26
CA ASP A 138 20.53 25.71 6.76
C ASP A 138 21.64 24.92 6.05
N ALA A 139 21.31 23.81 5.38
CA ALA A 139 22.25 23.08 4.52
C ALA A 139 22.39 23.78 3.15
N GLN A 140 23.20 24.84 3.12
CA GLN A 140 23.52 25.61 1.91
C GLN A 140 23.93 24.70 0.74
N GLY A 141 23.10 24.67 -0.32
CA GLY A 141 23.42 24.02 -1.60
C GLY A 141 22.35 23.10 -2.21
N ARG A 142 21.05 23.23 -1.89
CA ARG A 142 20.01 22.35 -2.45
C ARG A 142 19.25 22.94 -3.66
N ASP A 143 19.24 22.11 -4.70
CA ASP A 143 18.62 22.24 -6.03
C ASP A 143 17.08 22.42 -6.01
N ARG A 144 16.54 23.14 -7.01
CA ARG A 144 15.13 23.61 -7.12
C ARG A 144 14.09 22.48 -7.05
N LEU A 145 14.43 21.26 -7.47
CA LEU A 145 13.53 20.09 -7.46
C LEU A 145 13.19 19.59 -6.04
N PHE A 146 14.12 19.72 -5.09
CA PHE A 146 13.89 19.28 -3.71
C PHE A 146 13.02 20.27 -2.94
N LEU A 147 13.24 21.58 -3.17
CA LEU A 147 12.39 22.66 -2.66
C LEU A 147 10.94 22.49 -3.15
N GLY A 148 10.75 22.25 -4.47
CA GLY A 148 9.41 22.03 -5.02
C GLY A 148 8.68 20.80 -4.46
N THR A 149 9.40 19.76 -4.02
CA THR A 149 8.79 18.59 -3.37
C THR A 149 8.35 18.92 -1.94
N LEU A 150 9.16 19.67 -1.19
CA LEU A 150 8.80 20.07 0.18
C LEU A 150 7.61 21.03 0.18
N ASP A 151 7.58 21.99 -0.76
CA ASP A 151 6.47 22.94 -0.90
C ASP A 151 5.17 22.21 -1.25
N ARG A 152 5.22 21.22 -2.14
CA ARG A 152 4.09 20.35 -2.46
C ARG A 152 3.58 19.58 -1.25
N VAL A 153 4.47 18.95 -0.48
CA VAL A 153 4.08 18.16 0.70
C VAL A 153 3.52 19.07 1.80
N ALA A 154 4.06 20.29 1.95
CA ALA A 154 3.52 21.28 2.88
C ALA A 154 2.12 21.77 2.45
N ALA A 155 1.92 22.06 1.16
CA ALA A 155 0.62 22.43 0.60
C ALA A 155 -0.40 21.29 0.78
N LEU A 156 -0.03 20.06 0.42
CA LEU A 156 -0.85 18.87 0.65
C LEU A 156 -1.26 18.73 2.11
N ARG A 157 -0.33 18.96 3.05
CA ARG A 157 -0.62 18.89 4.47
C ARG A 157 -1.67 19.93 4.88
N GLY A 158 -1.50 21.17 4.44
CA GLY A 158 -2.47 22.25 4.69
C GLY A 158 -3.86 21.91 4.14
N ASP A 159 -3.91 21.46 2.88
CA ASP A 159 -5.16 21.10 2.22
C ASP A 159 -5.90 19.95 2.93
N CYS A 160 -5.17 18.90 3.31
CA CYS A 160 -5.75 17.77 4.04
C CYS A 160 -6.27 18.18 5.43
N LEU A 161 -5.51 19.00 6.18
CA LEU A 161 -5.96 19.47 7.50
C LEU A 161 -7.21 20.34 7.38
N LEU A 162 -7.25 21.27 6.41
CA LEU A 162 -8.44 22.08 6.16
C LEU A 162 -9.64 21.23 5.75
N ARG A 163 -9.47 20.33 4.77
CA ARG A 163 -10.54 19.44 4.31
C ARG A 163 -11.07 18.56 5.43
N ASP A 164 -10.18 18.00 6.24
CA ASP A 164 -10.54 17.09 7.33
C ASP A 164 -10.92 17.84 8.62
N ARG A 165 -11.10 19.17 8.53
CA ARG A 165 -11.54 20.05 9.63
C ARG A 165 -10.67 19.94 10.87
N HIS A 166 -9.36 19.85 10.64
CA HIS A 166 -8.32 19.65 11.64
C HIS A 166 -8.59 18.45 12.56
N ARG A 167 -9.25 17.40 12.06
CA ARG A 167 -9.55 16.18 12.82
C ARG A 167 -8.95 14.96 12.14
N CYS A 168 -8.61 13.97 12.96
CA CYS A 168 -8.34 12.64 12.43
C CYS A 168 -9.62 12.08 11.78
N VAL A 169 -9.54 11.63 10.53
CA VAL A 169 -10.71 11.13 9.81
C VAL A 169 -11.39 9.92 10.46
N VAL A 170 -10.61 9.15 11.25
CA VAL A 170 -11.06 7.92 11.92
C VAL A 170 -11.48 8.18 13.37
N SER A 171 -10.57 8.62 14.25
CA SER A 171 -10.86 8.82 15.68
C SER A 171 -11.62 10.12 15.98
N ARG A 172 -11.67 11.06 15.03
CA ARG A 172 -12.25 12.41 15.18
C ARG A 172 -11.57 13.31 16.23
N LYS A 173 -10.47 12.87 16.83
CA LYS A 173 -9.62 13.71 17.67
C LYS A 173 -9.14 14.93 16.89
N PHE A 174 -9.18 16.10 17.52
CA PHE A 174 -8.80 17.38 16.93
C PHE A 174 -7.28 17.58 17.00
N ASP A 175 -6.70 18.32 16.05
CA ASP A 175 -5.26 18.58 16.03
C ASP A 175 -4.83 19.40 17.25
N SER A 176 -3.94 18.82 18.06
CA SER A 176 -3.50 19.45 19.30
C SER A 176 -2.75 20.76 19.07
N ASN A 177 -2.02 20.89 17.96
CA ASN A 177 -1.27 22.12 17.68
C ASN A 177 -2.23 23.24 17.26
N GLU A 178 -3.22 22.92 16.45
CA GLU A 178 -4.26 23.88 16.05
C GLU A 178 -5.10 24.31 17.26
N ALA A 179 -5.53 23.38 18.12
CA ALA A 179 -6.26 23.73 19.35
C ALA A 179 -5.46 24.68 20.25
N VAL A 180 -4.17 24.39 20.48
CA VAL A 180 -3.28 25.26 21.28
C VAL A 180 -3.09 26.62 20.61
N SER A 181 -2.95 26.66 19.27
CA SER A 181 -2.83 27.90 18.51
C SER A 181 -4.06 28.79 18.67
N ARG A 182 -5.26 28.23 18.49
CA ARG A 182 -6.53 28.95 18.67
C ARG A 182 -6.74 29.37 20.13
N GLY A 183 -6.48 28.50 21.09
CA GLY A 183 -6.60 28.82 22.52
C GLY A 183 -5.67 29.97 22.96
N ARG A 184 -4.45 30.05 22.42
CA ARG A 184 -3.53 31.16 22.69
C ARG A 184 -3.98 32.49 22.07
N ARG A 185 -4.64 32.44 20.92
CA ARG A 185 -5.08 33.63 20.17
C ARG A 185 -6.41 34.16 20.68
N ASP A 186 -7.35 33.25 20.95
CA ASP A 186 -8.76 33.54 21.15
C ASP A 186 -9.23 33.25 22.60
N GLY A 187 -8.39 32.65 23.45
CA GLY A 187 -8.71 32.36 24.85
C GLY A 187 -9.89 31.39 25.00
N ASP A 188 -10.79 31.70 25.94
CA ASP A 188 -12.01 30.92 26.20
C ASP A 188 -13.04 30.97 25.05
N ASP A 189 -12.87 31.93 24.12
CA ASP A 189 -13.70 32.06 22.92
C ASP A 189 -13.18 31.23 21.75
N ALA A 190 -12.08 30.49 21.92
CA ALA A 190 -11.57 29.59 20.90
C ALA A 190 -12.62 28.52 20.53
N ARG A 191 -12.80 28.31 19.22
CA ARG A 191 -13.73 27.33 18.66
C ARG A 191 -13.04 26.42 17.64
N ASP A 192 -13.57 25.22 17.48
CA ASP A 192 -13.16 24.30 16.43
C ASP A 192 -13.75 24.72 15.06
N ASP A 193 -13.51 23.89 14.04
CA ASP A 193 -13.96 24.13 12.67
C ASP A 193 -15.49 24.00 12.49
N ASP A 194 -16.20 23.44 13.47
CA ASP A 194 -17.67 23.36 13.55
C ASP A 194 -18.29 24.55 14.30
N GLY A 195 -17.46 25.40 14.92
CA GLY A 195 -17.91 26.49 15.78
C GLY A 195 -18.18 26.07 17.22
N ASP A 196 -17.85 24.82 17.57
CA ASP A 196 -18.02 24.27 18.91
C ASP A 196 -16.87 24.67 19.83
N ALA A 197 -17.16 24.81 21.12
CA ALA A 197 -16.14 25.05 22.12
C ALA A 197 -15.23 23.83 22.30
N PHE A 198 -13.95 24.08 22.54
CA PHE A 198 -12.99 23.01 22.81
C PHE A 198 -13.33 22.28 24.10
N LEU A 199 -13.49 20.95 24.01
CA LEU A 199 -13.81 20.09 25.15
C LEU A 199 -12.62 19.99 26.12
N GLU A 200 -12.91 19.94 27.41
CA GLU A 200 -11.90 19.61 28.42
C GLU A 200 -11.41 18.16 28.27
N GLY A 201 -10.15 17.91 28.62
CA GLY A 201 -9.52 16.59 28.59
C GLY A 201 -8.64 16.35 27.37
N LEU A 202 -7.41 15.88 27.64
CA LEU A 202 -6.38 15.64 26.61
C LEU A 202 -6.76 14.56 25.60
N ASP A 203 -7.70 13.65 25.94
CA ASP A 203 -8.09 12.54 25.07
C ASP A 203 -8.81 12.97 23.79
N ASN A 204 -9.37 14.18 23.76
CA ASN A 204 -10.04 14.75 22.59
C ASN A 204 -9.07 15.29 21.54
N TYR A 205 -7.79 15.39 21.88
CA TYR A 205 -6.76 16.02 21.06
C TYR A 205 -5.65 15.03 20.74
N ALA A 206 -5.08 15.16 19.54
CA ALA A 206 -3.91 14.40 19.15
C ALA A 206 -3.12 15.16 18.09
N GLN A 207 -1.82 14.92 18.01
CA GLN A 207 -1.03 15.41 16.89
C GLN A 207 -1.47 14.70 15.62
N LEU A 208 -1.81 15.47 14.57
CA LEU A 208 -2.18 14.92 13.28
C LEU A 208 -0.99 14.85 12.32
N GLU A 209 -0.99 13.76 11.56
CA GLU A 209 -0.09 13.47 10.46
C GLU A 209 -0.92 13.30 9.20
N VAL A 210 -0.37 13.75 8.06
CA VAL A 210 -1.01 13.51 6.77
C VAL A 210 -0.38 12.27 6.16
N ALA A 211 -1.22 11.28 5.92
CA ALA A 211 -0.85 9.96 5.42
C ALA A 211 -1.27 9.84 3.95
N HIS A 212 -0.33 9.50 3.07
CA HIS A 212 -0.68 9.11 1.71
C HIS A 212 -1.38 7.75 1.73
N ILE A 213 -2.41 7.57 0.88
CA ILE A 213 -3.14 6.31 0.69
C ILE A 213 -2.24 5.33 -0.06
N LEU A 214 -1.71 5.75 -1.21
CA LEU A 214 -0.63 5.08 -1.93
C LEU A 214 0.67 5.86 -1.72
N PRO A 215 1.75 5.22 -1.24
CA PRO A 215 2.94 5.91 -0.78
C PRO A 215 3.69 6.61 -1.92
N TYR A 216 4.21 7.81 -1.62
CA TYR A 216 5.02 8.63 -2.53
C TYR A 216 6.20 7.87 -3.17
N SER A 217 6.77 6.90 -2.46
CA SER A 217 7.93 6.13 -2.93
C SER A 217 7.68 5.36 -4.23
N LEU A 218 6.41 5.08 -4.59
CA LEU A 218 6.02 4.41 -5.83
C LEU A 218 6.47 5.18 -7.09
N THR A 219 6.37 6.51 -7.05
CA THR A 219 6.66 7.37 -8.21
C THR A 219 7.94 8.20 -8.03
N GLU A 220 8.59 8.12 -6.87
CA GLU A 220 9.86 8.79 -6.61
C GLU A 220 10.98 8.26 -7.53
N THR A 221 11.61 9.14 -8.29
CA THR A 221 12.81 8.82 -9.09
C THR A 221 14.08 9.01 -8.26
N LYS A 222 15.07 8.13 -8.46
CA LYS A 222 16.35 8.26 -7.75
C LYS A 222 17.12 9.46 -8.32
N ARG A 223 17.75 10.25 -7.45
CA ARG A 223 18.58 11.39 -7.85
C ARG A 223 19.64 10.96 -8.88
N GLY A 224 19.74 11.71 -9.98
CA GLY A 224 20.69 11.46 -11.07
C GLY A 224 20.32 10.30 -12.00
N SER A 225 19.15 9.68 -11.84
CA SER A 225 18.64 8.66 -12.77
C SER A 225 17.64 9.25 -13.76
N SER A 226 17.61 8.72 -14.98
CA SER A 226 16.71 9.16 -16.05
C SER A 226 15.27 8.63 -15.94
N GLY A 227 14.93 7.91 -14.85
CA GLY A 227 13.58 7.35 -14.67
C GLY A 227 13.45 6.40 -13.47
N LEU A 228 12.30 5.71 -13.39
CA LEU A 228 12.01 4.74 -12.33
C LEU A 228 12.89 3.49 -12.42
N SER A 229 13.26 2.94 -11.26
CA SER A 229 13.97 1.66 -11.19
C SER A 229 13.11 0.52 -11.76
N SER A 230 13.73 -0.58 -12.18
CA SER A 230 13.01 -1.79 -12.63
C SER A 230 12.03 -2.29 -11.57
N SER A 231 12.42 -2.25 -10.30
CA SER A 231 11.57 -2.63 -9.16
C SER A 231 10.34 -1.72 -9.02
N LYS A 232 10.51 -0.39 -9.12
CA LYS A 232 9.35 0.53 -9.09
C LYS A 232 8.43 0.36 -10.30
N ARG A 233 8.99 0.12 -11.49
CA ARG A 233 8.18 -0.21 -12.68
C ARG A 233 7.37 -1.49 -12.48
N ALA A 234 7.98 -2.55 -11.93
CA ALA A 234 7.26 -3.77 -11.59
C ALA A 234 6.14 -3.52 -10.56
N ALA A 235 6.42 -2.71 -9.53
CA ALA A 235 5.42 -2.33 -8.53
C ALA A 235 4.22 -1.61 -9.14
N LEU A 236 4.45 -0.65 -10.05
CA LEU A 236 3.37 0.08 -10.74
C LEU A 236 2.55 -0.84 -11.65
N VAL A 237 3.17 -1.83 -12.27
CA VAL A 237 2.43 -2.79 -13.10
C VAL A 237 1.57 -3.71 -12.24
N ILE A 238 2.08 -4.20 -11.11
CA ILE A 238 1.29 -4.98 -10.15
C ILE A 238 0.17 -4.13 -9.54
N LEU A 239 0.43 -2.85 -9.26
CA LEU A 239 -0.61 -1.91 -8.80
C LEU A 239 -1.76 -1.80 -9.81
N ASN A 240 -1.43 -1.74 -11.11
CA ASN A 240 -2.42 -1.69 -12.19
C ASN A 240 -3.20 -3.01 -12.35
N MET A 241 -2.72 -4.13 -11.78
CA MET A 241 -3.50 -5.37 -11.66
C MET A 241 -4.61 -5.27 -10.62
N PHE A 242 -4.46 -4.44 -9.58
CA PHE A 242 -5.52 -4.23 -8.59
C PHE A 242 -6.64 -3.34 -9.13
N ASP A 243 -6.29 -2.27 -9.84
CA ASP A 243 -7.24 -1.29 -10.37
C ASP A 243 -6.72 -0.69 -11.68
N TYR A 244 -7.38 -1.03 -12.79
CA TYR A 244 -6.95 -0.62 -14.11
C TYR A 244 -7.02 0.92 -14.26
N GLY A 245 -5.92 1.52 -14.72
CA GLY A 245 -5.83 2.97 -14.94
C GLY A 245 -5.59 3.77 -13.65
N VAL A 246 -5.33 3.11 -12.51
CA VAL A 246 -4.97 3.81 -11.26
C VAL A 246 -3.73 4.70 -11.40
N LEU A 247 -2.81 4.34 -12.29
CA LEU A 247 -1.56 5.09 -12.49
C LEU A 247 -1.83 6.55 -12.87
N ASP A 248 -2.89 6.81 -13.64
CA ASP A 248 -3.29 8.17 -14.03
C ASP A 248 -3.72 9.04 -12.83
N LEU A 249 -4.06 8.41 -11.69
CA LEU A 249 -4.43 9.12 -10.45
C LEU A 249 -3.23 9.51 -9.59
N ILE A 250 -2.05 8.92 -9.84
CA ILE A 250 -0.87 9.06 -8.96
C ILE A 250 0.41 9.43 -9.72
N ASN A 251 0.35 9.64 -11.03
CA ASN A 251 1.53 9.93 -11.84
C ASN A 251 2.11 11.32 -11.56
N GLY A 252 3.44 11.41 -11.48
CA GLY A 252 4.17 12.68 -11.39
C GLY A 252 3.80 13.52 -10.17
N HIS A 253 3.16 14.67 -10.40
CA HIS A 253 2.71 15.57 -9.34
C HIS A 253 1.41 15.12 -8.68
N ASP A 254 0.64 14.24 -9.34
CA ASP A 254 -0.67 13.80 -8.85
C ASP A 254 -0.59 12.89 -7.62
N ILE A 255 0.60 12.32 -7.35
CA ILE A 255 0.90 11.56 -6.12
C ILE A 255 0.67 12.37 -4.84
N ASP A 256 0.88 13.69 -4.90
CA ASP A 256 0.73 14.62 -3.76
C ASP A 256 -0.58 15.41 -3.83
N ARG A 257 -1.59 14.91 -4.53
CA ARG A 257 -2.93 15.51 -4.47
C ARG A 257 -3.70 15.08 -3.22
N PRO A 258 -4.58 15.94 -2.68
CA PRO A 258 -5.43 15.62 -1.52
C PRO A 258 -6.23 14.32 -1.68
N ARG A 259 -6.61 13.94 -2.90
CA ARG A 259 -7.30 12.66 -3.18
C ARG A 259 -6.49 11.41 -2.77
N ASN A 260 -5.17 11.51 -2.69
CA ASN A 260 -4.27 10.43 -2.28
C ASN A 260 -3.79 10.60 -0.84
N ALA A 261 -4.41 11.44 0.00
CA ALA A 261 -3.97 11.61 1.38
C ALA A 261 -5.10 11.98 2.35
N MET A 262 -4.87 11.71 3.64
CA MET A 262 -5.80 12.01 4.72
C MET A 262 -5.12 12.25 6.06
N SER A 263 -5.81 12.98 6.93
CA SER A 263 -5.35 13.35 8.27
C SER A 263 -5.63 12.22 9.27
N LEU A 264 -4.57 11.69 9.88
CA LEU A 264 -4.62 10.61 10.87
C LEU A 264 -3.86 11.01 12.14
N THR A 265 -4.21 10.43 13.28
CA THR A 265 -3.33 10.49 14.46
C THR A 265 -2.07 9.66 14.18
N SER A 266 -0.97 9.94 14.86
CA SER A 266 0.28 9.18 14.69
C SER A 266 0.11 7.66 14.86
N SER A 267 -0.70 7.23 15.84
CA SER A 267 -1.01 5.81 16.05
C SER A 267 -1.76 5.20 14.88
N LEU A 268 -2.81 5.86 14.38
CA LEU A 268 -3.62 5.38 13.27
C LEU A 268 -2.89 5.45 11.93
N HIS A 269 -2.04 6.45 11.72
CA HIS A 269 -1.17 6.52 10.56
C HIS A 269 -0.22 5.33 10.50
N LYS A 270 0.36 4.93 11.64
CA LYS A 270 1.17 3.73 11.72
C LYS A 270 0.38 2.48 11.32
N LEU A 271 -0.82 2.27 11.89
CA LEU A 271 -1.66 1.12 11.55
C LEU A 271 -2.08 1.11 10.07
N PHE A 272 -2.41 2.28 9.54
CA PHE A 272 -2.76 2.45 8.12
C PHE A 272 -1.57 2.11 7.21
N GLY A 273 -0.37 2.59 7.54
CA GLY A 273 0.85 2.27 6.81
C GLY A 273 1.28 0.81 6.93
N ASP A 274 1.04 0.16 8.07
CA ASP A 274 1.30 -1.27 8.28
C ASP A 274 0.24 -2.18 7.62
N PHE A 275 -0.78 -1.59 6.97
CA PHE A 275 -1.93 -2.28 6.38
C PHE A 275 -2.75 -3.10 7.41
N GLU A 276 -2.77 -2.64 8.65
CA GLU A 276 -3.57 -3.21 9.74
C GLU A 276 -4.92 -2.52 9.92
N LEU A 277 -5.12 -1.37 9.27
CA LEU A 277 -6.34 -0.55 9.28
C LEU A 277 -6.84 -0.43 7.84
N TYR A 278 -8.12 -0.68 7.58
CA TYR A 278 -8.68 -0.63 6.23
C TYR A 278 -10.08 0.00 6.19
N PHE A 279 -10.46 0.46 5.00
CA PHE A 279 -11.72 1.16 4.75
C PHE A 279 -12.59 0.31 3.82
N THR A 280 -13.82 0.02 4.25
CA THR A 280 -14.83 -0.68 3.44
C THR A 280 -15.95 0.30 3.11
N PRO A 281 -16.28 0.55 1.84
CA PRO A 281 -17.39 1.43 1.49
C PRO A 281 -18.70 0.90 2.06
N VAL A 282 -19.57 1.80 2.53
CA VAL A 282 -20.90 1.45 2.99
C VAL A 282 -21.87 1.48 1.81
N ASP A 283 -22.10 0.32 1.21
CA ASP A 283 -22.95 0.15 0.02
C ASP A 283 -24.40 -0.20 0.43
N ALA A 284 -25.02 0.65 1.25
CA ALA A 284 -26.42 0.53 1.64
C ALA A 284 -27.29 1.54 0.86
N PRO A 285 -28.53 1.19 0.47
CA PRO A 285 -29.46 2.16 -0.12
C PRO A 285 -29.62 3.39 0.77
N GLY A 286 -29.32 4.58 0.24
CA GLY A 286 -29.39 5.84 0.99
C GLY A 286 -28.15 6.17 1.83
N ALA A 287 -27.07 5.38 1.75
CA ALA A 287 -25.80 5.73 2.38
C ALA A 287 -25.23 7.03 1.79
N GLN A 288 -24.67 7.88 2.65
CA GLN A 288 -24.02 9.10 2.19
C GLN A 288 -22.75 8.76 1.37
N PRO A 289 -22.44 9.52 0.31
CA PRO A 289 -21.17 9.37 -0.41
C PRO A 289 -19.96 9.47 0.53
N HIS A 290 -18.86 8.79 0.18
CA HIS A 290 -17.64 8.78 0.99
C HIS A 290 -17.83 8.30 2.44
N THR A 291 -18.80 7.40 2.67
CA THR A 291 -19.00 6.73 3.95
C THR A 291 -18.32 5.37 3.96
N TYR A 292 -17.53 5.12 5.01
CA TYR A 292 -16.76 3.89 5.16
C TYR A 292 -16.97 3.27 6.55
N ARG A 293 -17.10 1.95 6.59
CA ARG A 293 -16.84 1.13 7.78
C ARG A 293 -15.34 0.91 7.84
N ILE A 294 -14.72 1.46 8.87
CA ILE A 294 -13.28 1.39 9.11
C ILE A 294 -13.06 0.34 10.19
N ASP A 295 -12.16 -0.59 9.91
CA ASP A 295 -11.91 -1.76 10.75
C ASP A 295 -10.41 -2.09 10.76
N SER A 296 -10.01 -3.00 11.64
CA SER A 296 -8.61 -3.39 11.81
C SER A 296 -8.46 -4.90 11.92
N PHE A 297 -7.30 -5.41 11.48
CA PHE A 297 -6.90 -6.80 11.68
C PHE A 297 -6.26 -7.05 13.06
N LEU A 298 -6.08 -5.99 13.88
CA LEU A 298 -5.54 -6.13 15.21
C LEU A 298 -6.54 -6.79 16.18
N PRO A 299 -6.04 -7.50 17.21
CA PRO A 299 -6.88 -7.98 18.29
C PRO A 299 -7.62 -6.85 19.02
N GLN A 300 -8.89 -7.08 19.38
CA GLN A 300 -9.76 -6.06 20.01
C GLN A 300 -9.15 -5.40 21.26
N PHE A 301 -8.35 -6.14 22.05
CA PHE A 301 -7.73 -5.60 23.26
C PHE A 301 -6.64 -4.55 23.00
N ILE A 302 -6.10 -4.49 21.77
CA ILE A 302 -5.13 -3.46 21.35
C ILE A 302 -5.86 -2.19 20.89
N ILE A 303 -7.10 -2.33 20.42
CA ILE A 303 -7.80 -1.26 19.74
C ILE A 303 -8.42 -0.29 20.76
N GLN A 304 -7.82 0.90 20.87
CA GLN A 304 -8.25 1.93 21.83
C GLN A 304 -9.45 2.76 21.34
N ASP A 305 -9.70 2.86 20.03
CA ASP A 305 -10.69 3.78 19.45
C ASP A 305 -12.06 3.14 19.14
N GLY A 306 -12.39 1.99 19.74
CA GLY A 306 -13.73 1.40 19.64
C GLY A 306 -14.13 0.88 18.25
N PHE A 307 -13.17 0.32 17.50
CA PHE A 307 -13.45 -0.26 16.18
C PHE A 307 -14.40 -1.48 16.25
N PRO A 308 -15.16 -1.75 15.17
CA PRO A 308 -15.22 -0.98 13.92
C PRO A 308 -15.96 0.36 14.08
N VAL A 309 -15.55 1.39 13.34
CA VAL A 309 -16.21 2.70 13.32
C VAL A 309 -16.75 3.02 11.93
N THR A 310 -17.90 3.68 11.86
CA THR A 310 -18.43 4.19 10.58
C THR A 310 -18.16 5.68 10.49
N ARG A 311 -17.61 6.14 9.36
CA ARG A 311 -17.22 7.53 9.13
C ARG A 311 -17.58 7.96 7.72
N THR A 312 -18.28 9.08 7.63
CA THR A 312 -18.38 9.88 6.41
C THR A 312 -17.18 10.81 6.35
N LEU A 313 -16.36 10.70 5.31
CA LEU A 313 -15.19 11.57 5.14
C LEU A 313 -15.63 12.98 4.76
N TYR A 314 -14.95 13.98 5.32
CA TYR A 314 -15.27 15.37 5.06
C TYR A 314 -15.00 15.74 3.60
N SER A 315 -15.82 16.66 3.10
CA SER A 315 -15.60 17.38 1.84
C SER A 315 -15.72 18.87 2.16
N THR A 316 -14.97 19.72 1.47
CA THR A 316 -15.12 21.16 1.65
C THR A 316 -16.42 21.64 1.00
N ASP A 317 -17.08 22.64 1.60
CA ASP A 317 -18.35 23.19 1.06
C ASP A 317 -18.20 23.71 -0.38
N SER A 318 -17.03 24.27 -0.69
CA SER A 318 -16.65 24.75 -2.01
C SER A 318 -16.22 23.63 -2.98
N CYS A 319 -16.03 22.41 -2.48
CA CYS A 319 -15.43 21.27 -3.20
C CYS A 319 -14.08 21.59 -3.88
N THR A 320 -13.36 22.60 -3.39
CA THR A 320 -12.05 23.01 -3.94
C THR A 320 -10.93 22.06 -3.57
N ILE A 321 -11.06 21.31 -2.46
CA ILE A 321 -10.09 20.32 -2.01
C ILE A 321 -10.69 18.93 -2.19
N GLU A 322 -10.00 18.08 -2.94
CA GLU A 322 -10.50 16.77 -3.32
C GLU A 322 -10.62 15.84 -2.09
N PRO A 323 -11.74 15.11 -1.93
CA PRO A 323 -11.86 14.09 -0.90
C PRO A 323 -10.93 12.91 -1.16
N PRO A 324 -10.58 12.12 -0.13
CA PRO A 324 -9.85 10.87 -0.31
C PRO A 324 -10.56 9.99 -1.34
N SER A 325 -9.81 9.55 -2.34
CA SER A 325 -10.34 8.79 -3.47
C SER A 325 -10.84 7.42 -3.00
N SER A 326 -12.10 7.12 -3.30
CA SER A 326 -12.69 5.80 -3.03
C SER A 326 -11.93 4.67 -3.72
N ARG A 327 -11.44 4.90 -4.95
CA ARG A 327 -10.61 3.94 -5.69
C ARG A 327 -9.31 3.65 -4.96
N LEU A 328 -8.60 4.69 -4.50
CA LEU A 328 -7.32 4.52 -3.80
C LEU A 328 -7.51 3.82 -2.44
N LEU A 329 -8.57 4.17 -1.70
CA LEU A 329 -8.93 3.48 -0.46
C LEU A 329 -9.31 2.01 -0.69
N ALA A 330 -10.02 1.70 -1.78
CA ALA A 330 -10.36 0.33 -2.15
C ALA A 330 -9.10 -0.49 -2.48
N ILE A 331 -8.12 0.09 -3.17
CA ILE A 331 -6.83 -0.56 -3.44
C ILE A 331 -6.07 -0.80 -2.12
N HIS A 332 -5.99 0.20 -1.24
CA HIS A 332 -5.34 0.04 0.05
C HIS A 332 -6.00 -1.11 0.85
N SER A 333 -7.34 -1.13 0.90
CA SER A 333 -8.12 -2.18 1.56
C SER A 333 -7.86 -3.56 0.93
N ALA A 334 -7.86 -3.66 -0.39
CA ALA A 334 -7.52 -4.89 -1.11
C ALA A 334 -6.13 -5.41 -0.71
N ILE A 335 -5.11 -4.56 -0.72
CA ILE A 335 -3.74 -4.92 -0.34
C ILE A 335 -3.68 -5.37 1.12
N ALA A 336 -4.39 -4.68 2.02
CA ALA A 336 -4.45 -5.05 3.43
C ALA A 336 -5.01 -6.46 3.63
N HIS A 337 -6.12 -6.79 2.96
CA HIS A 337 -6.71 -8.12 3.03
C HIS A 337 -5.78 -9.19 2.43
N VAL A 338 -5.13 -8.91 1.31
CA VAL A 338 -4.17 -9.84 0.70
C VAL A 338 -3.01 -10.14 1.66
N LEU A 339 -2.41 -9.10 2.26
CA LEU A 339 -1.31 -9.24 3.22
C LEU A 339 -1.72 -10.04 4.45
N HIS A 340 -2.91 -9.78 4.99
CA HIS A 340 -3.43 -10.44 6.18
C HIS A 340 -3.78 -11.92 5.91
N LEU A 341 -4.63 -12.18 4.91
CA LEU A 341 -5.18 -13.52 4.66
C LEU A 341 -4.13 -14.50 4.11
N SER A 342 -3.08 -14.00 3.45
CA SER A 342 -1.96 -14.82 2.98
C SER A 342 -0.83 -15.01 4.01
N LYS A 343 -0.90 -14.33 5.17
CA LYS A 343 0.19 -14.24 6.15
C LYS A 343 1.48 -13.59 5.62
N ALA A 344 1.45 -12.99 4.42
CA ALA A 344 2.60 -12.27 3.87
C ALA A 344 2.93 -11.01 4.68
N GLY A 345 1.92 -10.33 5.24
CA GLY A 345 2.13 -9.17 6.11
C GLY A 345 2.99 -9.48 7.33
N GLU A 346 2.62 -10.51 8.09
CA GLU A 346 3.36 -10.97 9.27
C GLU A 346 4.79 -11.41 8.91
N TYR A 347 4.96 -12.07 7.76
CA TYR A 347 6.27 -12.47 7.26
C TYR A 347 7.15 -11.26 6.91
N ILE A 348 6.59 -10.25 6.23
CA ILE A 348 7.28 -8.99 5.91
C ILE A 348 7.68 -8.27 7.21
N ASP A 349 6.80 -8.22 8.21
CA ASP A 349 7.12 -7.60 9.50
C ASP A 349 8.25 -8.31 10.23
N LYS A 350 8.27 -9.65 10.20
CA LYS A 350 9.38 -10.43 10.71
C LYS A 350 10.66 -10.13 9.94
N LEU A 351 10.61 -10.07 8.62
CA LEU A 351 11.77 -9.76 7.77
C LEU A 351 12.37 -8.39 8.10
N LEU A 352 11.55 -7.34 8.18
CA LEU A 352 11.99 -5.98 8.48
C LEU A 352 12.50 -5.83 9.92
N ARG A 353 11.93 -6.57 10.88
CA ARG A 353 12.38 -6.61 12.27
C ARG A 353 13.71 -7.35 12.43
N ASP A 354 13.86 -8.53 11.81
CA ASP A 354 15.10 -9.31 11.85
C ASP A 354 16.27 -8.49 11.29
N PHE A 355 16.01 -7.73 10.22
CA PHE A 355 16.98 -6.79 9.68
C PHE A 355 17.38 -5.70 10.69
N SER A 356 16.39 -5.12 11.40
CA SER A 356 16.65 -4.07 12.39
C SER A 356 17.51 -4.55 13.56
N ARG A 357 17.48 -5.85 13.87
CA ARG A 357 18.21 -6.44 15.01
C ARG A 357 19.61 -6.97 14.67
N LYS A 358 20.12 -6.79 13.44
CA LYS A 358 21.42 -7.34 12.96
C LYS A 358 21.59 -8.85 13.23
N SER A 359 20.50 -9.60 13.36
CA SER A 359 20.56 -11.02 13.74
C SER A 359 20.74 -11.88 12.50
N VAL A 360 21.91 -12.49 12.36
CA VAL A 360 22.12 -13.65 11.48
C VAL A 360 21.28 -14.79 12.05
N ARG A 361 20.38 -15.38 11.24
CA ARG A 361 19.59 -16.52 11.68
C ARG A 361 20.50 -17.70 11.98
N ALA A 362 20.15 -18.50 12.97
CA ALA A 362 20.94 -19.67 13.41
C ALA A 362 21.12 -20.74 12.31
N ASP A 363 20.31 -20.69 11.23
CA ASP A 363 20.38 -21.58 10.08
C ASP A 363 21.30 -21.08 8.94
N GLY A 364 21.98 -19.94 9.12
CA GLY A 364 22.88 -19.35 8.10
C GLY A 364 22.16 -18.78 6.87
N SER A 365 20.84 -18.90 6.79
CA SER A 365 20.05 -18.26 5.72
C SER A 365 19.89 -16.79 6.03
N THR A 366 20.44 -15.93 5.17
CA THR A 366 20.22 -14.48 5.27
C THR A 366 19.35 -14.05 4.10
N GLU A 367 18.17 -13.50 4.39
CA GLU A 367 17.33 -12.81 3.39
C GLU A 367 17.92 -11.46 2.97
N LEU A 368 19.25 -11.33 3.08
CA LEU A 368 20.03 -10.13 2.79
C LEU A 368 19.90 -9.72 1.32
N ASP A 369 19.69 -10.69 0.41
CA ASP A 369 19.42 -10.43 -1.00
C ASP A 369 18.15 -9.56 -1.19
N ARG A 370 17.04 -9.90 -0.52
CA ARG A 370 15.79 -9.11 -0.58
C ARG A 370 16.02 -7.69 -0.06
N PHE A 371 16.81 -7.56 0.98
CA PHE A 371 17.19 -6.27 1.52
C PHE A 371 18.02 -5.41 0.55
N ILE A 372 19.06 -6.01 -0.05
CA ILE A 372 19.91 -5.34 -1.03
C ILE A 372 19.05 -4.91 -2.23
N LYS A 373 18.15 -5.78 -2.70
CA LYS A 373 17.19 -5.48 -3.77
C LYS A 373 16.29 -4.29 -3.43
N LEU A 374 15.73 -4.22 -2.22
CA LEU A 374 14.93 -3.08 -1.78
C LEU A 374 15.74 -1.77 -1.82
N ARG A 375 16.96 -1.79 -1.27
CA ARG A 375 17.82 -0.59 -1.22
C ARG A 375 18.28 -0.15 -2.61
N LEU A 376 18.67 -1.09 -3.47
CA LEU A 376 19.05 -0.82 -4.86
C LEU A 376 17.87 -0.34 -5.69
N GLY A 377 16.66 -0.84 -5.41
CA GLY A 377 15.40 -0.42 -6.01
C GLY A 377 15.01 1.03 -5.69
N GLY A 378 15.70 1.68 -4.75
CA GLY A 378 15.41 3.06 -4.34
C GLY A 378 14.20 3.15 -3.41
N TRP A 379 13.89 2.06 -2.69
CA TRP A 379 12.86 2.05 -1.66
C TRP A 379 13.47 2.56 -0.36
N ASN A 380 12.94 3.67 0.14
CA ASN A 380 13.39 4.28 1.38
C ASN A 380 12.72 3.60 2.57
N PHE A 381 13.44 2.76 3.30
CA PHE A 381 13.00 2.19 4.58
C PHE A 381 14.11 2.41 5.63
N HIS A 382 13.77 2.77 6.87
CA HIS A 382 14.75 2.91 7.94
C HIS A 382 14.83 1.62 8.76
N THR A 383 16.06 1.16 9.01
CA THR A 383 16.39 0.39 10.21
C THR A 383 16.06 1.27 11.40
N ILE A 384 15.19 0.82 12.30
CA ILE A 384 14.92 1.55 13.54
C ILE A 384 16.24 1.67 14.30
N ASN A 385 16.90 2.82 14.25
CA ASN A 385 17.86 3.19 15.27
C ASN A 385 17.02 3.56 16.48
N GLN A 386 16.96 2.65 17.46
CA GLN A 386 16.49 2.99 18.79
C GLN A 386 17.39 4.13 19.31
N GLN A 387 16.78 5.28 19.58
CA GLN A 387 17.30 6.20 20.60
C GLN A 387 16.90 5.66 21.97
#